data_AF-A0A7C7HSJ5-F1
#
_entry.id   AF-A0A7C7HSJ5-F1
#
_cell.length_a   1.000
_cell.length_b   1.000
_cell.length_c   1.000
_cell.angle_alpha   90.00
_cell.angle_beta   90.00
_cell.angle_gamma   90.00
#
_symmetry.space_group_name_H-M   'P 1'
#
loop_
_entity.id
_entity.type
_entity.pdbx_description
1 polymer ?
#
loop_
_entity_poly.entity_id
_entity_poly.type
_entity_poly.pdbx_seq_one_letter_code
_entity_poly.pdbx_strand_id
1 'polypeptide(L)'
;MARENTPAPGSRGLGGARKRASTATSDFGVSKREGHDSSLYYNSKMYDEVRREHDTGRSVELPSKVANSVICGDSRNLAQIPDNSVHLMVTSPPYNASKEYDEDLGLGDYLTLLRQVFAECHRVLVPGGRAVINVANLGRKPYIPLSSHINLIMNDLGFLQRGEIIWDKSASAGSSCAWGSFASASNPCLRDVHEYILVYSKGVFKLERTKEEKAGARADTIDKKEFVELTKSVWRFPTVSAKRIGHPAPFPVELPRRCIEMYTFAGDVVLDPFLGSGQTAIAALQTGRRYIGVDLSEEYCELAGQRIAEAENATDRTEDESPAAVDLEIET
;
A
#
# COMPACT_ATOMS: atom_id res chain seq x y z
N MET A 1 -75.69 15.20 -48.42
CA MET A 1 -75.70 15.97 -47.17
C MET A 1 -74.41 15.71 -46.41
N ALA A 2 -73.89 16.77 -45.78
CA ALA A 2 -72.82 16.82 -44.78
C ALA A 2 -71.36 16.67 -45.23
N ARG A 3 -70.60 17.67 -44.79
CA ARG A 3 -69.15 17.88 -44.86
C ARG A 3 -68.46 17.22 -43.64
N GLU A 4 -67.14 17.40 -43.62
CA GLU A 4 -66.27 17.66 -42.44
C GLU A 4 -65.55 16.49 -41.74
N ASN A 5 -64.21 16.54 -41.93
CA ASN A 5 -63.13 16.65 -40.95
C ASN A 5 -62.86 15.60 -39.83
N THR A 6 -61.55 15.26 -39.80
CA THR A 6 -60.67 14.80 -38.69
C THR A 6 -60.67 13.30 -38.34
N PRO A 7 -59.49 12.70 -38.05
CA PRO A 7 -58.76 12.96 -36.80
C PRO A 7 -57.23 13.14 -36.89
N ALA A 8 -56.67 13.59 -35.75
CA ALA A 8 -55.27 13.78 -35.41
C ALA A 8 -54.59 12.48 -34.88
N PRO A 9 -53.40 12.52 -34.24
CA PRO A 9 -52.15 11.93 -34.71
C PRO A 9 -51.81 10.56 -34.09
N GLY A 10 -51.19 9.67 -34.88
CA GLY A 10 -50.72 8.35 -34.44
C GLY A 10 -49.23 8.13 -34.74
N SER A 11 -48.47 7.97 -33.66
CA SER A 11 -47.24 7.18 -33.46
C SER A 11 -46.38 6.75 -34.67
N ARG A 12 -45.06 7.02 -34.59
CA ARG A 12 -44.00 6.00 -34.69
C ARG A 12 -42.64 6.60 -34.33
N GLY A 13 -41.92 5.89 -33.48
CA GLY A 13 -40.65 6.31 -32.90
C GLY A 13 -39.47 6.28 -33.85
N LEU A 14 -38.39 6.89 -33.40
CA LEU A 14 -37.05 6.65 -33.90
C LEU A 14 -36.14 6.37 -32.71
N GLY A 15 -35.96 5.07 -32.45
CA GLY A 15 -34.81 4.58 -31.72
C GLY A 15 -33.55 4.78 -32.57
N GLY A 16 -32.52 5.34 -31.96
CA GLY A 16 -31.19 5.45 -32.52
C GLY A 16 -30.21 5.68 -31.39
N ALA A 17 -29.39 4.67 -31.10
CA ALA A 17 -28.34 4.73 -30.09
C ALA A 17 -27.42 5.93 -30.35
N ARG A 18 -27.29 6.83 -29.37
CA ARG A 18 -26.32 7.93 -29.41
C ARG A 18 -24.91 7.32 -29.46
N LYS A 19 -24.29 7.29 -30.65
CA LYS A 19 -22.84 7.12 -30.78
C LYS A 19 -22.16 8.26 -29.99
N ARG A 20 -21.32 7.91 -29.02
CA ARG A 20 -20.42 8.88 -28.37
C ARG A 20 -19.46 9.41 -29.43
N ALA A 21 -19.47 10.72 -29.64
CA ALA A 21 -18.49 11.38 -30.49
C ALA A 21 -17.10 11.24 -29.86
N SER A 22 -16.12 10.83 -30.67
CA SER A 22 -14.70 10.81 -30.29
C SER A 22 -14.10 12.21 -30.47
N THR A 23 -13.53 12.78 -29.41
CA THR A 23 -12.77 14.03 -29.49
C THR A 23 -11.34 13.82 -29.03
N ALA A 24 -10.41 14.51 -29.70
CA ALA A 24 -8.97 14.48 -29.46
C ALA A 24 -8.59 15.38 -28.28
N THR A 25 -7.45 15.08 -27.65
CA THR A 25 -6.88 15.83 -26.51
C THR A 25 -6.67 17.31 -26.84
N SER A 26 -7.23 18.19 -26.01
CA SER A 26 -6.91 19.62 -26.01
C SER A 26 -5.70 19.91 -25.13
N ASP A 27 -4.89 20.87 -25.55
CA ASP A 27 -3.78 21.42 -24.78
C ASP A 27 -4.30 22.09 -23.50
N PHE A 28 -4.10 21.42 -22.36
CA PHE A 28 -4.24 21.94 -21.00
C PHE A 28 -5.64 22.30 -20.46
N GLY A 29 -5.94 21.69 -19.30
CA GLY A 29 -6.73 22.30 -18.22
C GLY A 29 -8.22 22.52 -18.47
N VAL A 30 -9.03 21.46 -18.32
CA VAL A 30 -10.49 21.60 -18.20
C VAL A 30 -10.96 21.03 -16.86
N SER A 31 -11.79 21.80 -16.15
CA SER A 31 -12.27 21.56 -14.78
C SER A 31 -13.53 20.70 -14.67
N LYS A 32 -13.90 19.97 -15.73
CA LYS A 32 -15.01 19.01 -15.72
C LYS A 32 -14.47 17.60 -15.90
N ARG A 33 -15.05 16.64 -15.19
CA ARG A 33 -14.73 15.20 -15.28
C ARG A 33 -15.23 14.67 -16.63
N GLU A 34 -14.55 15.06 -17.70
CA GLU A 34 -14.69 14.52 -19.04
C GLU A 34 -13.82 13.27 -19.12
N GLY A 35 -14.39 12.16 -19.56
CA GLY A 35 -13.63 10.92 -19.74
C GLY A 35 -12.68 11.10 -20.91
N HIS A 36 -11.40 11.36 -20.64
CA HIS A 36 -10.37 11.50 -21.66
C HIS A 36 -9.94 10.12 -22.17
N ASP A 37 -9.95 9.94 -23.49
CA ASP A 37 -9.31 8.78 -24.14
C ASP A 37 -7.80 8.95 -24.08
N SER A 38 -7.16 8.21 -23.18
CA SER A 38 -5.70 8.22 -22.97
C SER A 38 -4.97 7.18 -23.81
N SER A 39 -5.66 6.49 -24.74
CA SER A 39 -5.07 5.43 -25.56
C SER A 39 -3.86 5.90 -26.36
N LEU A 40 -3.89 7.12 -26.92
CA LEU A 40 -2.76 7.70 -27.66
C LEU A 40 -1.48 7.82 -26.81
N TYR A 41 -1.62 8.14 -25.52
CA TYR A 41 -0.49 8.29 -24.61
C TYR A 41 0.10 6.93 -24.19
N TYR A 42 -0.77 6.00 -23.76
CA TYR A 42 -0.36 4.65 -23.34
C TYR A 42 0.03 3.72 -24.50
N ASN A 43 -0.35 4.04 -25.73
CA ASN A 43 0.09 3.35 -26.95
C ASN A 43 1.33 4.01 -27.60
N SER A 44 1.97 4.97 -26.93
CA SER A 44 3.21 5.57 -27.42
C SER A 44 4.39 4.60 -27.27
N LYS A 45 5.43 4.78 -28.09
CA LYS A 45 6.66 3.96 -28.04
C LYS A 45 7.32 3.91 -26.66
N MET A 46 7.13 4.95 -25.85
CA MET A 46 7.65 4.99 -24.48
C MET A 46 7.07 3.85 -23.61
N TYR A 47 5.86 3.38 -23.91
CA TYR A 47 5.17 2.30 -23.20
C TYR A 47 5.27 0.93 -23.89
N ASP A 48 6.03 0.81 -24.98
CA ASP A 48 6.26 -0.49 -25.64
C ASP A 48 7.20 -1.37 -24.80
N GLU A 49 8.18 -0.76 -24.13
CA GLU A 49 9.15 -1.44 -23.27
C GLU A 49 8.75 -1.44 -21.78
N VAL A 50 7.66 -0.74 -21.42
CA VAL A 50 7.13 -0.73 -20.06
C VAL A 50 6.30 -1.99 -19.83
N ARG A 51 6.56 -2.68 -18.71
CA ARG A 51 5.85 -3.92 -18.35
C ARG A 51 4.34 -3.67 -18.28
N ARG A 52 3.57 -4.52 -18.97
CA ARG A 52 2.11 -4.50 -19.01
C ARG A 52 1.52 -5.54 -18.06
N GLU A 53 0.22 -5.42 -17.85
CA GLU A 53 -0.55 -6.42 -17.12
C GLU A 53 -0.36 -7.82 -17.73
N HIS A 54 -0.22 -8.83 -16.87
CA HIS A 54 -0.02 -10.21 -17.24
C HIS A 54 -0.68 -11.14 -16.21
N ASP A 55 -1.01 -12.35 -16.64
CA ASP A 55 -1.65 -13.35 -15.77
C ASP A 55 -0.64 -13.90 -14.74
N THR A 56 -1.04 -13.90 -13.47
CA THR A 56 -0.27 -14.46 -12.36
C THR A 56 -1.06 -15.51 -11.58
N GLY A 57 -2.07 -16.11 -12.20
CA GLY A 57 -2.92 -17.15 -11.62
C GLY A 57 -4.15 -16.60 -10.93
N ARG A 58 -4.69 -17.36 -9.97
CA ARG A 58 -5.90 -17.02 -9.22
C ARG A 58 -5.60 -16.96 -7.72
N SER A 59 -6.38 -16.15 -7.01
CA SER A 59 -6.34 -16.08 -5.55
C SER A 59 -6.71 -17.43 -4.94
N VAL A 60 -6.00 -17.78 -3.87
CA VAL A 60 -6.19 -18.96 -3.04
C VAL A 60 -6.52 -18.48 -1.63
N GLU A 61 -7.45 -19.15 -0.97
CA GLU A 61 -7.79 -18.81 0.40
C GLU A 61 -6.64 -19.17 1.36
N LEU A 62 -6.28 -18.23 2.24
CA LEU A 62 -5.25 -18.48 3.25
C LEU A 62 -5.79 -19.45 4.32
N PRO A 63 -5.08 -20.56 4.63
CA PRO A 63 -5.45 -21.44 5.72
C PRO A 63 -5.50 -20.70 7.06
N SER A 64 -6.58 -20.91 7.84
CA SER A 64 -6.80 -20.24 9.12
C SER A 64 -5.64 -20.39 10.11
N LYS A 65 -4.96 -21.55 10.10
CA LYS A 65 -3.79 -21.84 10.94
C LYS A 65 -2.58 -20.91 10.73
N VAL A 66 -2.52 -20.22 9.58
CA VAL A 66 -1.41 -19.30 9.24
C VAL A 66 -1.84 -17.84 9.46
N ALA A 67 -3.14 -17.55 9.48
CA ALA A 67 -3.63 -16.21 9.72
C ALA A 67 -3.34 -15.76 11.16
N ASN A 68 -3.13 -14.45 11.33
CA ASN A 68 -2.86 -13.80 12.61
C ASN A 68 -1.69 -14.44 13.36
N SER A 69 -0.59 -14.67 12.63
CA SER A 69 0.59 -15.34 13.18
C SER A 69 1.84 -14.47 13.07
N VAL A 70 2.71 -14.63 14.07
CA VAL A 70 4.10 -14.19 14.05
C VAL A 70 4.97 -15.43 13.87
N ILE A 71 5.78 -15.45 12.83
CA ILE A 71 6.64 -16.57 12.45
C ILE A 71 8.08 -16.15 12.68
N CYS A 72 8.74 -16.76 13.65
CA CYS A 72 10.19 -16.65 13.81
C CYS A 72 10.88 -17.48 12.73
N GLY A 73 11.48 -16.83 11.73
CA GLY A 73 12.05 -17.50 10.58
C GLY A 73 12.61 -16.57 9.51
N ASP A 74 13.15 -17.19 8.47
CA ASP A 74 13.79 -16.49 7.36
C ASP A 74 12.79 -16.21 6.23
N SER A 75 12.52 -14.93 5.97
CA SER A 75 11.60 -14.47 4.92
C SER A 75 12.03 -14.79 3.49
N ARG A 76 13.26 -15.30 3.27
CA ARG A 76 13.68 -15.89 2.00
C ARG A 76 12.97 -17.22 1.72
N ASN A 77 12.26 -17.78 2.71
CA ASN A 77 11.46 -18.98 2.59
C ASN A 77 10.10 -18.79 3.28
N LEU A 78 9.04 -18.58 2.48
CA LEU A 78 7.67 -18.46 2.94
C LEU A 78 6.83 -19.69 2.55
N ALA A 79 7.42 -20.89 2.50
CA ALA A 79 6.76 -22.12 2.03
C ALA A 79 5.48 -22.48 2.81
N GLN A 80 5.35 -22.04 4.06
CA GLN A 80 4.16 -22.17 4.89
C GLN A 80 2.98 -21.31 4.43
N ILE A 81 3.24 -20.31 3.58
CA ILE A 81 2.24 -19.41 3.00
C ILE A 81 1.98 -19.84 1.55
N PRO A 82 0.74 -20.23 1.19
CA PRO A 82 0.40 -20.62 -0.17
C PRO A 82 0.58 -19.47 -1.18
N ASP A 83 0.85 -19.85 -2.43
CA ASP A 83 0.83 -18.92 -3.56
C ASP A 83 -0.49 -18.17 -3.63
N ASN A 84 -0.45 -16.90 -4.05
CA ASN A 84 -1.64 -16.10 -4.29
C ASN A 84 -2.64 -16.05 -3.11
N SER A 85 -2.19 -15.95 -1.86
CA SER A 85 -3.06 -15.98 -0.67
C SER A 85 -3.01 -14.71 0.20
N VAL A 86 -2.08 -13.80 -0.08
CA VAL A 86 -1.89 -12.52 0.64
C VAL A 86 -2.35 -11.35 -0.20
N HIS A 87 -2.99 -10.35 0.39
CA HIS A 87 -3.58 -9.22 -0.35
C HIS A 87 -2.68 -8.00 -0.43
N LEU A 88 -1.91 -7.76 0.63
CA LEU A 88 -0.99 -6.64 0.74
C LEU A 88 0.27 -7.09 1.47
N MET A 89 1.43 -6.73 0.94
CA MET A 89 2.68 -6.71 1.68
C MET A 89 3.00 -5.26 2.02
N VAL A 90 3.25 -4.96 3.30
CA VAL A 90 3.78 -3.66 3.75
C VAL A 90 4.97 -3.93 4.64
N THR A 91 6.11 -3.30 4.33
CA THR A 91 7.33 -3.57 5.08
C THR A 91 8.32 -2.41 5.04
N SER A 92 9.33 -2.49 5.90
CA SER A 92 10.51 -1.63 5.88
C SER A 92 11.74 -2.53 6.11
N PRO A 93 12.47 -2.90 5.06
CA PRO A 93 13.61 -3.79 5.20
C PRO A 93 14.69 -3.22 6.13
N PRO A 94 15.51 -4.09 6.76
CA PRO A 94 16.68 -3.64 7.53
C PRO A 94 17.63 -2.88 6.60
N TYR A 95 18.27 -1.80 7.08
CA TYR A 95 19.10 -0.93 6.23
C TYR A 95 20.56 -1.36 6.15
N ASN A 96 20.95 -2.46 6.80
CA ASN A 96 22.29 -3.04 6.73
C ASN A 96 23.40 -1.99 6.97
N ALA A 97 23.13 -1.04 7.87
CA ALA A 97 23.88 0.19 8.05
C ALA A 97 24.33 0.35 9.50
N SER A 98 24.90 -0.71 10.07
CA SER A 98 25.49 -0.76 11.41
C SER A 98 24.52 -0.37 12.54
N LYS A 99 23.35 -1.01 12.58
CA LYS A 99 22.62 -1.21 13.84
C LYS A 99 23.01 -2.58 14.39
N GLU A 100 22.97 -2.77 15.70
CA GLU A 100 23.47 -3.96 16.44
C GLU A 100 22.93 -5.35 15.97
N TYR A 101 22.04 -5.38 14.98
CA TYR A 101 21.32 -6.55 14.46
C TYR A 101 21.50 -6.75 12.93
N ASP A 102 22.21 -5.86 12.24
CA ASP A 102 22.48 -6.00 10.81
C ASP A 102 23.67 -6.93 10.61
N GLU A 103 23.54 -7.92 9.72
CA GLU A 103 24.69 -8.62 9.16
C GLU A 103 25.60 -7.59 8.45
N ASP A 104 26.93 -7.69 8.55
CA ASP A 104 27.85 -6.75 7.88
C ASP A 104 27.94 -7.07 6.36
N LEU A 105 26.79 -7.05 5.67
CA LEU A 105 26.67 -7.41 4.27
C LEU A 105 27.23 -6.31 3.36
N GLY A 106 27.88 -6.72 2.27
CA GLY A 106 28.12 -5.82 1.15
C GLY A 106 26.81 -5.42 0.47
N LEU A 107 26.80 -4.27 -0.21
CA LEU A 107 25.61 -3.78 -0.94
C LEU A 107 25.05 -4.85 -1.90
N GLY A 108 25.89 -5.59 -2.61
CA GLY A 108 25.45 -6.65 -3.53
C GLY A 108 24.73 -7.81 -2.83
N ASP A 109 25.24 -8.24 -1.67
CA ASP A 109 24.64 -9.32 -0.87
C ASP A 109 23.31 -8.86 -0.27
N TYR A 110 23.26 -7.62 0.23
CA TYR A 110 22.03 -7.00 0.72
C TYR A 110 20.95 -6.92 -0.38
N LEU A 111 21.30 -6.45 -1.58
CA LEU A 111 20.36 -6.40 -2.71
C LEU A 111 19.91 -7.81 -3.14
N THR A 112 20.78 -8.82 -3.01
CA THR A 112 20.43 -10.22 -3.27
C THR A 112 19.43 -10.74 -2.24
N LEU A 113 19.65 -10.43 -0.96
CA LEU A 113 18.70 -10.75 0.12
C LEU A 113 17.33 -10.13 -0.14
N LEU A 114 17.27 -8.84 -0.48
CA LEU A 114 16.00 -8.17 -0.80
C LEU A 114 15.31 -8.83 -1.99
N ARG A 115 16.06 -9.15 -3.05
CA ARG A 115 15.51 -9.84 -4.23
C ARG A 115 14.91 -11.20 -3.88
N GLN A 116 15.56 -11.98 -3.02
CA GLN A 116 15.04 -13.29 -2.59
C GLN A 116 13.75 -13.16 -1.78
N VAL A 117 13.72 -12.25 -0.80
CA VAL A 117 12.52 -12.00 0.01
C VAL A 117 11.38 -11.48 -0.87
N PHE A 118 11.63 -10.50 -1.73
CA PHE A 118 10.59 -9.94 -2.61
C PHE A 118 10.10 -10.94 -3.67
N ALA A 119 10.91 -11.92 -4.06
CA ALA A 119 10.46 -13.02 -4.92
C ALA A 119 9.42 -13.90 -4.20
N GLU A 120 9.65 -14.22 -2.92
CA GLU A 120 8.66 -14.92 -2.10
C GLU A 120 7.41 -14.08 -1.87
N CYS A 121 7.55 -12.78 -1.60
CA CYS A 121 6.41 -11.86 -1.53
C CYS A 121 5.62 -11.83 -2.84
N HIS A 122 6.30 -11.81 -3.98
CA HIS A 122 5.65 -11.90 -5.30
C HIS A 122 4.88 -13.21 -5.42
N ARG A 123 5.44 -14.36 -5.03
CA ARG A 123 4.75 -15.66 -5.08
C ARG A 123 3.45 -15.66 -4.26
N VAL A 124 3.50 -15.21 -3.01
CA VAL A 124 2.36 -15.30 -2.07
C VAL A 124 1.29 -14.24 -2.29
N LEU A 125 1.60 -13.09 -2.91
CA LEU A 125 0.60 -12.06 -3.19
C LEU A 125 -0.43 -12.55 -4.22
N VAL A 126 -1.71 -12.22 -4.01
CA VAL A 126 -2.79 -12.44 -4.99
C VAL A 126 -2.56 -11.61 -6.26
N PRO A 127 -3.11 -12.01 -7.42
CA PRO A 127 -3.21 -11.12 -8.58
C PRO A 127 -3.93 -9.82 -8.21
N GLY A 128 -3.33 -8.68 -8.55
CA GLY A 128 -3.84 -7.37 -8.14
C GLY A 128 -3.51 -6.97 -6.71
N GLY A 129 -2.89 -7.86 -5.92
CA GLY A 129 -2.35 -7.58 -4.60
C GLY A 129 -1.20 -6.59 -4.66
N ARG A 130 -0.95 -5.89 -3.55
CA ARG A 130 -0.02 -4.75 -3.51
C ARG A 130 1.21 -5.12 -2.71
N ALA A 131 2.35 -4.59 -3.15
CA ALA A 131 3.57 -4.57 -2.37
C ALA A 131 3.91 -3.11 -2.06
N VAL A 132 4.16 -2.79 -0.80
CA VAL A 132 4.48 -1.45 -0.33
C VAL A 132 5.74 -1.50 0.52
N ILE A 133 6.76 -0.76 0.10
CA ILE A 133 8.08 -0.81 0.72
C ILE A 133 8.44 0.60 1.19
N ASN A 134 8.59 0.78 2.51
CA ASN A 134 9.19 1.97 3.08
C ASN A 134 10.71 1.85 3.04
N VAL A 135 11.38 2.83 2.43
CA VAL A 135 12.83 2.85 2.27
C VAL A 135 13.42 4.27 2.33
N ALA A 136 14.48 4.44 3.11
CA ALA A 136 15.37 5.58 3.05
C ALA A 136 16.53 5.31 2.07
N ASN A 137 16.95 6.34 1.34
CA ASN A 137 18.25 6.28 0.67
C ASN A 137 19.36 6.47 1.71
N LEU A 138 20.50 5.83 1.51
CA LEU A 138 21.55 5.72 2.52
C LEU A 138 22.80 6.51 2.15
N GLY A 139 23.55 6.88 3.18
CA GLY A 139 24.80 7.60 3.02
C GLY A 139 24.59 9.02 2.48
N ARG A 140 25.71 9.64 2.15
CA ARG A 140 25.77 11.01 1.61
C ARG A 140 26.92 11.10 0.62
N LYS A 141 28.04 10.50 0.99
CA LYS A 141 29.30 10.43 0.24
C LYS A 141 30.02 9.11 0.54
N PRO A 142 29.75 8.02 -0.21
CA PRO A 142 28.82 7.94 -1.33
C PRO A 142 27.34 7.98 -0.88
N TYR A 143 26.47 8.37 -1.81
CA TYR A 143 25.02 8.26 -1.66
C TYR A 143 24.55 6.97 -2.34
N ILE A 144 23.73 6.20 -1.65
CA ILE A 144 23.18 4.94 -2.12
C ILE A 144 21.68 5.13 -2.35
N PRO A 145 21.23 5.19 -3.61
CA PRO A 145 19.82 5.36 -3.95
C PRO A 145 19.07 4.02 -3.83
N LEU A 146 18.89 3.52 -2.59
CA LEU A 146 18.23 2.24 -2.34
C LEU A 146 16.86 2.13 -3.00
N SER A 147 16.08 3.22 -2.99
CA SER A 147 14.79 3.30 -3.71
C SER A 147 14.92 2.90 -5.19
N SER A 148 15.95 3.37 -5.88
CA SER A 148 16.21 3.04 -7.28
C SER A 148 16.59 1.57 -7.47
N HIS A 149 17.44 1.02 -6.59
CA HIS A 149 17.79 -0.40 -6.63
C HIS A 149 16.58 -1.31 -6.40
N ILE A 150 15.72 -0.96 -5.44
CA ILE A 150 14.49 -1.70 -5.17
C ILE A 150 13.53 -1.61 -6.35
N ASN A 151 13.33 -0.44 -6.96
CA ASN A 151 12.50 -0.29 -8.15
C ASN A 151 12.94 -1.26 -9.28
N LEU A 152 14.25 -1.39 -9.51
CA LEU A 152 14.80 -2.33 -10.51
C LEU A 152 14.52 -3.79 -10.13
N ILE A 153 14.79 -4.18 -8.88
CA ILE A 153 14.51 -5.54 -8.38
C ILE A 153 13.03 -5.90 -8.56
N MET A 154 12.13 -4.99 -8.15
CA MET A 154 10.70 -5.22 -8.22
C MET A 154 10.21 -5.37 -9.67
N ASN A 155 10.70 -4.52 -10.58
CA ASN A 155 10.40 -4.62 -12.01
C ASN A 155 10.89 -5.94 -12.64
N ASP A 156 12.09 -6.40 -12.25
CA ASP A 156 12.66 -7.66 -12.74
C ASP A 156 11.89 -8.89 -12.23
N LEU A 157 11.37 -8.82 -11.00
CA LEU A 157 10.53 -9.87 -10.40
C LEU A 157 9.12 -9.93 -10.98
N GLY A 158 8.71 -8.95 -11.80
CA GLY A 158 7.40 -8.94 -12.46
C GLY A 158 6.36 -8.02 -11.82
N PHE A 159 6.73 -7.23 -10.80
CA PHE A 159 5.81 -6.23 -10.27
C PHE A 159 5.55 -5.09 -11.26
N LEU A 160 4.35 -4.53 -11.19
CA LEU A 160 3.94 -3.32 -11.90
C LEU A 160 4.08 -2.10 -10.98
N GLN A 161 4.85 -1.10 -11.39
CA GLN A 161 4.99 0.15 -10.65
C GLN A 161 3.65 0.92 -10.65
N ARG A 162 3.18 1.34 -9.47
CA ARG A 162 2.01 2.21 -9.33
C ARG A 162 2.38 3.66 -9.04
N GLY A 163 3.49 3.87 -8.37
CA GLY A 163 3.96 5.19 -7.99
C GLY A 163 4.71 5.17 -6.68
N GLU A 164 5.07 6.36 -6.23
CA GLU A 164 5.88 6.57 -5.04
C GLU A 164 5.21 7.64 -4.19
N ILE A 165 5.23 7.44 -2.88
CA ILE A 165 4.75 8.39 -1.89
C ILE A 165 5.96 8.87 -1.09
N ILE A 166 6.07 10.17 -0.91
CA ILE A 166 7.08 10.79 -0.06
C ILE A 166 6.49 10.90 1.35
N TRP A 167 7.04 10.13 2.28
CA TRP A 167 6.76 10.32 3.70
C TRP A 167 7.64 11.45 4.24
N ASP A 168 7.05 12.62 4.37
CA ASP A 168 7.66 13.81 4.91
C ASP A 168 7.68 13.75 6.46
N LYS A 169 8.87 13.48 7.00
CA LYS A 169 9.17 13.38 8.43
C LYS A 169 9.48 14.75 9.04
N SER A 170 9.33 15.85 8.32
CA SER A 170 9.79 17.20 8.74
C SER A 170 9.21 17.66 10.08
N ALA A 171 8.03 17.19 10.47
CA ALA A 171 7.48 17.43 11.81
C ALA A 171 8.35 16.83 12.95
N SER A 172 9.17 15.83 12.65
CA SER A 172 10.10 15.15 13.56
C SER A 172 11.58 15.40 13.24
N ALA A 173 11.87 16.19 12.20
CA ALA A 173 13.24 16.52 11.83
C ALA A 173 13.84 17.48 12.88
N GLY A 174 14.67 16.93 13.77
CA GLY A 174 15.45 17.74 14.72
C GLY A 174 16.31 18.79 14.00
N SER A 175 16.84 19.75 14.76
CA SER A 175 17.69 20.87 14.29
C SER A 175 19.05 20.46 13.69
N SER A 176 19.22 19.21 13.24
CA SER A 176 20.48 18.63 12.79
C SER A 176 21.16 19.49 11.72
N CYS A 177 22.30 20.07 12.10
CA CYS A 177 23.11 20.99 11.31
C CYS A 177 24.07 20.29 10.35
N ALA A 178 23.66 19.17 9.76
CA ALA A 178 24.52 18.40 8.87
C ALA A 178 24.49 18.98 7.44
N TRP A 179 24.83 20.26 7.29
CA TRP A 179 24.76 21.06 6.06
C TRP A 179 25.92 20.84 5.08
N GLY A 180 26.95 20.09 5.48
CA GLY A 180 28.24 20.12 4.78
C GLY A 180 28.91 21.48 4.97
N SER A 181 29.37 22.10 3.89
CA SER A 181 29.91 23.48 3.92
C SER A 181 28.77 24.48 4.09
N PHE A 182 28.64 25.02 5.30
CA PHE A 182 27.62 26.00 5.63
C PHE A 182 27.74 27.26 4.77
N ALA A 183 26.63 27.69 4.16
CA ALA A 183 26.54 28.87 3.29
C ALA A 183 27.64 28.95 2.21
N SER A 184 28.07 27.78 1.70
CA SER A 184 29.13 27.68 0.71
C SER A 184 28.79 26.66 -0.36
N ALA A 185 29.01 27.04 -1.62
CA ALA A 185 28.84 26.16 -2.77
C ALA A 185 29.91 25.05 -2.85
N SER A 186 30.96 25.12 -2.03
CA SER A 186 32.05 24.14 -2.06
C SER A 186 31.55 22.73 -1.81
N ASN A 187 30.61 22.56 -0.88
CA ASN A 187 30.05 21.26 -0.55
C ASN A 187 28.78 21.30 0.33
N PRO A 188 27.66 21.90 -0.11
CA PRO A 188 26.41 21.81 0.63
C PRO A 188 25.87 20.36 0.57
N CYS A 189 25.26 19.89 1.66
CA CYS A 189 24.62 18.56 1.73
C CYS A 189 23.12 18.72 1.97
N LEU A 190 22.32 17.91 1.26
CA LEU A 190 20.89 17.82 1.52
C LEU A 190 20.63 17.18 2.89
N ARG A 191 19.52 17.60 3.51
CA ARG A 191 19.00 16.98 4.72
C ARG A 191 17.90 16.01 4.32
N ASP A 192 18.09 14.74 4.64
CA ASP A 192 17.09 13.70 4.40
C ASP A 192 15.94 13.87 5.40
N VAL A 193 14.91 14.59 4.98
CA VAL A 193 13.70 14.87 5.77
C VAL A 193 12.54 13.96 5.39
N HIS A 194 12.77 12.99 4.51
CA HIS A 194 11.73 12.09 4.02
C HIS A 194 12.24 10.66 3.84
N GLU A 195 11.30 9.75 3.69
CA GLU A 195 11.50 8.38 3.20
C GLU A 195 10.57 8.14 2.01
N TYR A 196 10.89 7.13 1.20
CA TYR A 196 10.08 6.70 0.07
C TYR A 196 9.18 5.55 0.50
N ILE A 197 7.90 5.64 0.17
CA ILE A 197 6.96 4.52 0.23
C ILE A 197 6.68 4.14 -1.22
N LEU A 198 7.33 3.07 -1.67
CA LEU A 198 7.25 2.58 -3.05
C LEU A 198 6.03 1.65 -3.17
N VAL A 199 5.20 1.82 -4.20
CA VAL A 199 3.94 1.08 -4.34
C VAL A 199 3.92 0.31 -5.66
N TYR A 200 3.63 -0.99 -5.56
CA TYR A 200 3.59 -1.91 -6.68
C TYR A 200 2.30 -2.74 -6.70
N SER A 201 2.00 -3.36 -7.84
CA SER A 201 0.95 -4.39 -7.97
C SER A 201 1.48 -5.66 -8.64
N LYS A 202 0.96 -6.82 -8.25
CA LYS A 202 1.29 -8.10 -8.87
C LYS A 202 0.39 -8.40 -10.07
N GLY A 203 0.98 -8.59 -11.25
CA GLY A 203 0.30 -9.11 -12.44
C GLY A 203 -0.66 -8.12 -13.11
N VAL A 204 -1.66 -7.65 -12.36
CA VAL A 204 -2.69 -6.69 -12.80
C VAL A 204 -2.77 -5.54 -11.80
N PHE A 205 -3.27 -4.38 -12.22
CA PHE A 205 -3.41 -3.22 -11.34
C PHE A 205 -4.62 -3.34 -10.40
N LYS A 206 -5.68 -3.99 -10.86
CA LYS A 206 -6.94 -4.10 -10.13
C LYS A 206 -6.94 -5.30 -9.21
N LEU A 207 -7.25 -5.07 -7.93
CA LEU A 207 -7.60 -6.11 -7.00
C LEU A 207 -9.06 -6.45 -7.25
N GLU A 208 -9.28 -7.60 -7.88
CA GLU A 208 -10.62 -7.98 -8.33
C GLU A 208 -11.52 -8.38 -7.16
N ARG A 209 -12.82 -8.11 -7.37
CA ARG A 209 -13.91 -8.61 -6.54
C ARG A 209 -14.85 -9.43 -7.38
N THR A 210 -15.25 -10.58 -6.85
CA THR A 210 -16.39 -11.39 -7.29
C THR A 210 -17.68 -10.58 -7.25
N LYS A 211 -18.76 -11.14 -7.81
CA LYS A 211 -20.06 -10.46 -7.83
C LYS A 211 -20.64 -10.35 -6.42
N GLU A 212 -20.42 -11.39 -5.62
CA GLU A 212 -20.86 -11.54 -4.25
C GLU A 212 -20.14 -10.52 -3.33
N GLU A 213 -18.81 -10.37 -3.50
CA GLU A 213 -18.04 -9.33 -2.80
C GLU A 213 -18.51 -7.92 -3.14
N LYS A 214 -18.86 -7.65 -4.40
CA LYS A 214 -19.44 -6.36 -4.82
C LYS A 214 -20.83 -6.12 -4.24
N ALA A 215 -21.57 -7.17 -3.91
CA ALA A 215 -22.90 -7.10 -3.31
C ALA A 215 -22.86 -6.88 -1.79
N GLY A 216 -21.68 -6.75 -1.19
CA GLY A 216 -21.50 -6.40 0.22
C GLY A 216 -20.73 -7.41 1.05
N ALA A 217 -20.34 -8.57 0.49
CA ALA A 217 -19.60 -9.59 1.25
C ALA A 217 -18.15 -9.17 1.58
N ARG A 218 -17.64 -8.10 0.97
CA ARG A 218 -16.30 -7.53 1.24
C ARG A 218 -16.34 -6.02 1.16
N ALA A 219 -15.98 -5.36 2.25
CA ALA A 219 -16.23 -3.94 2.46
C ALA A 219 -14.96 -3.09 2.38
N ASP A 220 -15.11 -1.89 1.80
CA ASP A 220 -14.17 -0.78 1.95
C ASP A 220 -14.37 -0.15 3.35
N THR A 221 -13.29 0.11 4.09
CA THR A 221 -13.34 0.68 5.45
C THR A 221 -12.86 2.12 5.53
N ILE A 222 -12.11 2.58 4.52
CA ILE A 222 -11.52 3.91 4.51
C ILE A 222 -12.60 5.00 4.42
N ASP A 223 -12.47 6.05 5.24
CA ASP A 223 -13.33 7.22 5.15
C ASP A 223 -13.10 7.99 3.84
N LYS A 224 -14.15 8.61 3.29
CA LYS A 224 -14.07 9.33 2.00
C LYS A 224 -13.10 10.51 2.03
N LYS A 225 -13.06 11.26 3.14
CA LYS A 225 -12.16 12.41 3.29
C LYS A 225 -10.73 11.91 3.45
N GLU A 226 -10.53 10.87 4.25
CA GLU A 226 -9.23 10.21 4.37
C GLU A 226 -8.72 9.69 3.03
N PHE A 227 -9.56 9.00 2.25
CA PHE A 227 -9.22 8.51 0.92
C PHE A 227 -8.67 9.63 0.01
N VAL A 228 -9.36 10.77 -0.06
CA VAL A 228 -8.90 11.92 -0.86
C VAL A 228 -7.53 12.41 -0.38
N GLU A 229 -7.30 12.49 0.93
CA GLU A 229 -6.00 12.90 1.47
C GLU A 229 -4.89 11.89 1.16
N LEU A 230 -5.17 10.60 1.29
CA LEU A 230 -4.20 9.53 1.04
C LEU A 230 -3.88 9.33 -0.45
N THR A 231 -4.70 9.87 -1.36
CA THR A 231 -4.36 9.89 -2.81
C THR A 231 -3.24 10.86 -3.18
N LYS A 232 -2.83 11.74 -2.27
CA LYS A 232 -1.70 12.67 -2.48
C LYS A 232 -0.38 11.92 -2.33
N SER A 233 0.59 12.27 -3.17
CA SER A 233 1.94 11.67 -3.17
C SER A 233 2.86 12.15 -2.04
N VAL A 234 2.38 13.01 -1.13
CA VAL A 234 3.15 13.47 0.04
C VAL A 234 2.33 13.24 1.29
N TRP A 235 2.82 12.37 2.17
CA TRP A 235 2.20 12.08 3.45
C TRP A 235 3.01 12.70 4.58
N ARG A 236 2.34 13.44 5.46
CA ARG A 236 2.94 14.08 6.63
C ARG A 236 2.40 13.45 7.91
N PHE A 237 3.28 12.81 8.67
CA PHE A 237 3.01 12.28 10.01
C PHE A 237 4.34 12.02 10.74
N PRO A 238 4.37 12.12 12.09
CA PRO A 238 5.61 12.04 12.85
C PRO A 238 6.19 10.62 12.92
N THR A 239 7.49 10.52 13.21
CA THR A 239 8.15 9.25 13.56
C THR A 239 7.79 8.79 14.96
N VAL A 240 7.98 7.50 15.26
CA VAL A 240 7.89 6.96 16.62
C VAL A 240 9.26 6.85 17.29
N SER A 241 9.29 6.90 18.62
CA SER A 241 10.52 6.79 19.40
C SER A 241 10.99 5.33 19.48
N ALA A 242 12.18 5.04 18.93
CA ALA A 242 12.84 3.72 19.02
C ALA A 242 12.91 3.19 20.46
N LYS A 243 13.33 4.04 21.41
CA LYS A 243 13.43 3.69 22.83
C LYS A 243 12.08 3.30 23.44
N ARG A 244 10.99 3.95 23.05
CA ARG A 244 9.65 3.65 23.57
C ARG A 244 9.15 2.29 23.06
N ILE A 245 9.54 1.92 21.85
CA ILE A 245 9.09 0.70 21.21
C ILE A 245 9.94 -0.51 21.62
N GLY A 246 11.21 -0.30 21.98
CA GLY A 246 12.16 -1.39 22.21
C GLY A 246 12.76 -1.93 20.90
N HIS A 247 12.66 -1.16 19.81
CA HIS A 247 13.19 -1.52 18.49
C HIS A 247 14.03 -0.36 17.95
N PRO A 248 15.18 -0.61 17.29
CA PRO A 248 16.12 0.45 16.92
C PRO A 248 15.68 1.26 15.69
N ALA A 249 14.69 0.79 14.92
CA ALA A 249 14.26 1.41 13.67
C ALA A 249 12.76 1.27 13.31
N PRO A 250 11.80 1.38 14.24
CA PRO A 250 10.39 1.16 13.91
C PRO A 250 9.82 2.32 13.08
N PHE A 251 9.10 2.00 12.00
CA PHE A 251 8.17 2.95 11.40
C PHE A 251 6.91 3.10 12.30
N PRO A 252 6.18 4.22 12.23
CA PRO A 252 4.96 4.39 13.01
C PRO A 252 3.83 3.51 12.47
N VAL A 253 2.95 3.01 13.35
CA VAL A 253 1.73 2.22 12.99
C VAL A 253 0.85 2.93 11.95
N GLU A 254 0.88 4.27 11.93
CA GLU A 254 0.17 5.08 10.94
C GLU A 254 0.55 4.76 9.48
N LEU A 255 1.81 4.40 9.22
CA LEU A 255 2.28 4.09 7.86
C LEU A 255 1.59 2.83 7.29
N PRO A 256 1.69 1.64 7.92
CA PRO A 256 0.98 0.47 7.43
C PRO A 256 -0.53 0.66 7.50
N ARG A 257 -1.09 1.35 8.50
CA ARG A 257 -2.54 1.63 8.58
C ARG A 257 -3.05 2.33 7.32
N ARG A 258 -2.37 3.39 6.86
CA ARG A 258 -2.73 4.09 5.60
C ARG A 258 -2.65 3.17 4.39
N CYS A 259 -1.62 2.32 4.32
CA CYS A 259 -1.45 1.38 3.22
C CYS A 259 -2.55 0.31 3.22
N ILE A 260 -2.91 -0.20 4.39
CA ILE A 260 -3.95 -1.20 4.60
C ILE A 260 -5.31 -0.63 4.17
N GLU A 261 -5.66 0.56 4.66
CA GLU A 261 -6.91 1.24 4.30
C GLU A 261 -7.02 1.56 2.80
N MET A 262 -5.91 1.92 2.15
CA MET A 262 -5.90 2.26 0.72
C MET A 262 -5.93 1.03 -0.21
N TYR A 263 -5.33 -0.08 0.20
CA TYR A 263 -5.00 -1.16 -0.74
C TYR A 263 -5.62 -2.52 -0.43
N THR A 264 -6.41 -2.62 0.65
CA THR A 264 -7.12 -3.84 1.06
C THR A 264 -8.56 -3.55 1.46
N PHE A 265 -9.37 -4.59 1.45
CA PHE A 265 -10.70 -4.59 2.04
C PHE A 265 -10.68 -5.20 3.45
N ALA A 266 -11.77 -5.04 4.21
CA ALA A 266 -11.93 -5.70 5.51
C ALA A 266 -11.73 -7.24 5.40
N GLY A 267 -11.05 -7.84 6.39
CA GLY A 267 -10.77 -9.28 6.44
C GLY A 267 -9.63 -9.78 5.54
N ASP A 268 -9.09 -8.92 4.68
CA ASP A 268 -7.92 -9.23 3.85
C ASP A 268 -6.68 -9.54 4.69
N VAL A 269 -5.70 -10.17 4.05
CA VAL A 269 -4.46 -10.61 4.69
C VAL A 269 -3.32 -9.66 4.35
N VAL A 270 -2.64 -9.16 5.37
CA VAL A 270 -1.46 -8.28 5.28
C VAL A 270 -0.21 -9.06 5.71
N LEU A 271 0.83 -9.01 4.89
CA LEU A 271 2.14 -9.62 5.18
C LEU A 271 3.17 -8.55 5.50
N ASP A 272 3.97 -8.79 6.54
CA ASP A 272 5.24 -8.10 6.75
C ASP A 272 6.39 -9.13 6.83
N PRO A 273 7.26 -9.23 5.81
CA PRO A 273 8.43 -10.12 5.82
C PRO A 273 9.59 -9.59 6.68
N PHE A 274 9.47 -8.41 7.29
CA PHE A 274 10.45 -7.85 8.22
C PHE A 274 9.71 -7.22 9.40
N LEU A 275 8.97 -8.05 10.14
CA LEU A 275 7.97 -7.62 11.11
C LEU A 275 8.52 -6.69 12.20
N GLY A 276 9.76 -6.92 12.64
CA GLY A 276 10.36 -6.24 13.78
C GLY A 276 9.44 -6.29 15.00
N SER A 277 9.10 -5.11 15.54
CA SER A 277 8.24 -4.98 16.73
C SER A 277 6.71 -5.06 16.50
N GLY A 278 6.26 -5.47 15.31
CA GLY A 278 4.84 -5.82 15.09
C GLY A 278 3.92 -4.71 14.56
N GLN A 279 4.47 -3.61 14.03
CA GLN A 279 3.70 -2.41 13.67
C GLN A 279 2.64 -2.69 12.59
N THR A 280 3.01 -3.48 11.59
CA THR A 280 2.09 -3.90 10.51
C THR A 280 0.98 -4.80 11.03
N ALA A 281 1.29 -5.74 11.92
CA ALA A 281 0.30 -6.62 12.53
C ALA A 281 -0.69 -5.84 13.40
N ILE A 282 -0.20 -4.92 14.24
CA ILE A 282 -1.04 -4.03 15.05
C ILE A 282 -1.96 -3.18 14.16
N ALA A 283 -1.44 -2.60 13.07
CA ALA A 283 -2.25 -1.83 12.14
C ALA A 283 -3.32 -2.67 11.44
N ALA A 284 -2.98 -3.92 11.07
CA ALA A 284 -3.95 -4.84 10.48
C ALA A 284 -5.08 -5.17 11.46
N LEU A 285 -4.76 -5.49 12.71
CA LEU A 285 -5.76 -5.75 13.75
C LEU A 285 -6.68 -4.56 13.99
N GLN A 286 -6.11 -3.37 14.18
CA GLN A 286 -6.87 -2.13 14.40
C GLN A 286 -7.80 -1.74 13.25
N THR A 287 -7.55 -2.28 12.05
CA THR A 287 -8.36 -2.01 10.86
C THR A 287 -9.19 -3.23 10.43
N GLY A 288 -9.28 -4.28 11.26
CA GLY A 288 -10.06 -5.47 10.96
C GLY A 288 -9.52 -6.29 9.78
N ARG A 289 -8.20 -6.30 9.58
CA ARG A 289 -7.49 -7.20 8.65
C ARG A 289 -6.80 -8.31 9.43
N ARG A 290 -6.52 -9.39 8.72
CA ARG A 290 -5.67 -10.47 9.21
C ARG A 290 -4.22 -10.17 8.87
N TYR A 291 -3.29 -10.72 9.64
CA TYR A 291 -1.86 -10.50 9.40
C TYR A 291 -1.04 -11.79 9.36
N ILE A 292 0.11 -11.70 8.71
CA ILE A 292 1.22 -12.64 8.85
C ILE A 292 2.47 -11.79 9.01
N GLY A 293 3.21 -11.98 10.09
CA GLY A 293 4.49 -11.31 10.31
C GLY A 293 5.61 -12.32 10.35
N VAL A 294 6.73 -12.02 9.69
CA VAL A 294 7.93 -12.86 9.73
C VAL A 294 9.12 -12.02 10.16
N ASP A 295 9.90 -12.52 11.11
CA ASP A 295 11.17 -11.92 11.50
C ASP A 295 12.19 -13.00 11.85
N LEU A 296 13.46 -12.73 11.59
CA LEU A 296 14.55 -13.66 11.89
C LEU A 296 14.91 -13.64 13.38
N SER A 297 14.68 -12.52 14.06
CA SER A 297 15.01 -12.33 15.47
C SER A 297 13.91 -12.89 16.36
N GLU A 298 14.26 -13.88 17.18
CA GLU A 298 13.36 -14.45 18.19
C GLU A 298 12.92 -13.39 19.21
N GLU A 299 13.84 -12.52 19.64
CA GLU A 299 13.55 -11.40 20.54
C GLU A 299 12.50 -10.45 19.96
N TYR A 300 12.60 -10.11 18.66
CA TYR A 300 11.62 -9.25 18.01
C TYR A 300 10.29 -9.96 17.78
N CYS A 301 10.30 -11.26 17.50
CA CYS A 301 9.07 -12.05 17.44
C CYS A 301 8.33 -12.07 18.78
N GLU A 302 9.04 -12.28 19.89
CA GLU A 302 8.47 -12.23 21.24
C GLU A 302 7.91 -10.83 21.56
N LEU A 303 8.68 -9.78 21.29
CA LEU A 303 8.25 -8.39 21.49
C LEU A 303 7.01 -8.05 20.64
N ALA A 304 6.98 -8.46 19.38
CA ALA A 304 5.82 -8.29 18.50
C ALA A 304 4.60 -9.01 19.07
N GLY A 305 4.74 -10.27 19.49
CA GLY A 305 3.66 -11.06 20.08
C GLY A 305 3.04 -10.40 21.31
N GLN A 306 3.88 -9.89 22.22
CA GLN A 306 3.42 -9.16 23.42
C GLN A 306 2.61 -7.92 23.04
N ARG A 307 3.16 -7.08 22.15
CA ARG A 307 2.52 -5.82 21.72
C ARG A 307 1.23 -6.04 20.93
N ILE A 308 1.16 -7.12 20.16
CA ILE A 308 -0.04 -7.53 19.44
C ILE A 308 -1.13 -7.95 20.43
N ALA A 309 -0.80 -8.81 21.40
CA ALA A 309 -1.77 -9.23 22.43
C ALA A 309 -2.30 -8.04 23.25
N GLU A 310 -1.46 -7.04 23.55
CA GLU A 310 -1.90 -5.79 24.19
C GLU A 310 -2.89 -5.01 23.32
N ALA A 311 -2.66 -4.95 22.01
CA ALA A 311 -3.53 -4.27 21.06
C ALA A 311 -4.87 -4.99 20.86
N GLU A 312 -4.87 -6.33 20.83
CA GLU A 312 -6.09 -7.15 20.78
C GLU A 312 -6.97 -6.88 22.00
N ASN A 313 -6.40 -6.98 23.21
CA ASN A 313 -7.10 -6.68 24.47
C ASN A 313 -7.64 -5.24 24.56
N ALA A 314 -7.00 -4.28 23.87
CA ALA A 314 -7.49 -2.91 23.80
C ALA A 314 -8.70 -2.78 22.85
N THR A 315 -8.72 -3.57 21.78
CA THR A 315 -9.79 -3.56 20.77
C THR A 315 -11.07 -4.20 21.32
N ASP A 316 -10.96 -5.35 21.99
CA ASP A 316 -12.11 -6.04 22.61
C ASP A 316 -12.83 -5.15 23.63
N ARG A 317 -12.09 -4.39 24.44
CA ARG A 317 -12.66 -3.44 25.40
C ARG A 317 -13.44 -2.30 24.74
N THR A 318 -13.05 -1.87 23.55
CA THR A 318 -13.77 -0.82 22.82
C THR A 318 -15.03 -1.32 22.13
N GLU A 319 -15.11 -2.61 21.80
CA GLU A 319 -16.33 -3.22 21.27
C GLU A 319 -17.40 -3.44 22.36
N ASP A 320 -16.97 -3.80 23.58
CA ASP A 320 -17.87 -3.97 24.74
C ASP A 320 -18.41 -2.63 25.32
N GLU A 321 -17.75 -1.50 25.06
CA GLU A 321 -18.15 -0.17 25.56
C GLU A 321 -18.95 0.68 24.54
N SER A 322 -19.46 0.09 23.46
CA SER A 322 -20.31 0.83 22.51
C SER A 322 -21.57 1.36 23.21
N PRO A 323 -21.88 2.68 23.15
CA PRO A 323 -22.98 3.24 23.92
C PRO A 323 -24.32 2.66 23.46
N ALA A 324 -25.07 2.10 24.40
CA ALA A 324 -26.47 1.76 24.22
C ALA A 324 -27.19 2.92 23.52
N ALA A 325 -27.89 2.61 22.43
CA ALA A 325 -28.65 3.58 21.67
C ALA A 325 -29.52 4.40 22.62
N VAL A 326 -29.25 5.71 22.72
CA VAL A 326 -30.15 6.64 23.39
C VAL A 326 -31.33 6.81 22.44
N ASP A 327 -32.41 6.10 22.73
CA ASP A 327 -33.72 6.34 22.12
C ASP A 327 -34.10 7.81 22.37
N LEU A 328 -33.95 8.63 21.34
CA LEU A 328 -34.53 9.98 21.31
C LEU A 328 -36.01 9.81 20.98
N GLU A 329 -36.83 9.68 22.01
CA GLU A 329 -38.28 9.90 21.91
C GLU A 329 -38.52 11.33 21.41
N ILE A 330 -39.02 11.43 20.18
CA ILE A 330 -39.57 12.66 19.64
C ILE A 330 -41.00 12.75 20.17
N GLU A 331 -41.20 13.53 21.24
CA GLU A 331 -42.55 13.97 21.62
C GLU A 331 -43.08 14.95 20.57
N THR A 332 -44.30 14.65 20.12
CA THR A 332 -45.14 15.38 19.16
C THR A 332 -45.64 16.72 19.70
#